data_AF-A0A774MXS7-F1
#
_entry.id   AF-A0A774MXS7-F1
#
_cell.length_a   1.000
_cell.length_b   1.000
_cell.length_c   1.000
_cell.angle_alpha   90.00
_cell.angle_beta   90.00
_cell.angle_gamma   90.00
#
_symmetry.space_group_name_H-M   'P 1'
#
loop_
_entity.id
_entity.type
_entity.pdbx_description
1 polymer ?
#
loop_
_entity_poly.entity_id
_entity_poly.type
_entity_poly.pdbx_seq_one_letter_code
_entity_poly.pdbx_strand_id
1 'polypeptide(L)'
;MATEQTAITRATFDEVILPVYAPADFIPVKGKGSRVWDQQGKEYIDFAGGIAVTALGHCHPALVEALKSQGETLWHTSNVFTNEPALRLGRKLIDATFAERVLFMNSGTEANETAFKLARHYACVRHSPFKTKIIAFHNAFHGRSLFTVSVGGQPKYSDGFGPKPADIIHVPFNDLHAVKAVMDDHTCAVVV
;
A
#
# COMPACT_ATOMS: atom_id res chain seq x y z
N MET A 1 -25.40 30.68 17.20
CA MET A 1 -25.00 31.21 15.88
C MET A 1 -24.38 30.07 15.11
N ALA A 2 -25.06 29.56 14.09
CA ALA A 2 -24.48 28.56 13.20
C ALA A 2 -23.38 29.27 12.40
N THR A 3 -22.14 28.85 12.54
CA THR A 3 -21.06 29.30 11.67
C THR A 3 -21.43 28.91 10.25
N GLU A 4 -21.51 29.89 9.33
CA GLU A 4 -21.64 29.62 7.90
C GLU A 4 -20.45 28.75 7.49
N GLN A 5 -20.68 27.46 7.25
CA GLN A 5 -19.67 26.59 6.68
C GLN A 5 -19.45 27.01 5.23
N THR A 6 -18.22 27.43 4.93
CA THR A 6 -17.79 27.74 3.57
C THR A 6 -18.06 26.55 2.65
N ALA A 7 -18.63 26.82 1.47
CA ALA A 7 -18.90 25.78 0.48
C ALA A 7 -17.58 25.14 -0.01
N ILE A 8 -17.50 23.81 0.03
CA ILE A 8 -16.35 23.05 -0.45
C ILE A 8 -16.48 22.85 -1.96
N THR A 9 -15.48 23.31 -2.72
CA THR A 9 -15.45 23.24 -4.19
C THR A 9 -14.20 22.53 -4.70
N ARG A 10 -14.11 22.28 -6.01
CA ARG A 10 -12.89 21.73 -6.62
C ARG A 10 -11.68 22.66 -6.44
N ALA A 11 -11.87 23.98 -6.43
CA ALA A 11 -10.79 24.94 -6.20
C ALA A 11 -10.19 24.83 -4.79
N THR A 12 -11.02 24.44 -3.80
CA THR A 12 -10.56 24.23 -2.42
C THR A 12 -9.42 23.20 -2.36
N PHE A 13 -9.38 22.19 -3.25
CA PHE A 13 -8.25 21.24 -3.30
C PHE A 13 -6.92 21.95 -3.59
N ASP A 14 -6.91 22.88 -4.54
CA ASP A 14 -5.68 23.58 -4.95
C ASP A 14 -5.21 24.58 -3.87
N GLU A 15 -6.13 25.02 -3.00
CA GLU A 15 -5.85 25.89 -1.86
C GLU A 15 -5.28 25.14 -0.65
N VAL A 16 -5.75 23.92 -0.39
CA VAL A 16 -5.50 23.24 0.91
C VAL A 16 -4.70 21.95 0.82
N ILE A 17 -4.53 21.36 -0.38
CA ILE A 17 -3.81 20.09 -0.57
C ILE A 17 -2.51 20.31 -1.33
N LEU A 18 -1.42 19.67 -0.87
CA LEU A 18 -0.15 19.68 -1.60
C LEU A 18 -0.34 19.14 -3.03
N PRO A 19 0.21 19.79 -4.07
CA PRO A 19 -0.06 19.48 -5.48
C PRO A 19 0.72 18.26 -5.98
N VAL A 20 0.59 17.13 -5.29
CA VAL A 20 1.19 15.84 -5.66
C VAL A 20 0.31 15.06 -6.64
N TYR A 21 -1.00 15.35 -6.65
CA TYR A 21 -1.98 14.75 -7.55
C TYR A 21 -2.74 15.81 -8.35
N ALA A 22 -3.18 15.43 -9.54
CA ALA A 22 -4.16 16.15 -10.34
C ALA A 22 -5.48 15.36 -10.34
N PRO A 23 -6.40 15.61 -9.37
CA PRO A 23 -7.67 14.89 -9.31
C PRO A 23 -8.67 15.39 -10.37
N ALA A 24 -9.74 14.61 -10.57
CA ALA A 24 -10.84 14.96 -11.48
C ALA A 24 -11.49 16.31 -11.13
N ASP A 25 -12.28 16.83 -12.06
CA ASP A 25 -13.01 18.10 -11.96
C ASP A 25 -14.33 18.01 -11.18
N PHE A 26 -14.73 16.79 -10.78
CA PHE A 26 -15.91 16.53 -9.94
C PHE A 26 -15.52 15.91 -8.59
N ILE A 27 -16.38 16.10 -7.58
CA ILE A 27 -16.15 15.64 -6.20
C ILE A 27 -17.17 14.55 -5.84
N PRO A 28 -16.75 13.28 -5.70
CA PRO A 28 -17.60 12.21 -5.16
C PRO A 28 -18.12 12.51 -3.75
N VAL A 29 -19.41 12.28 -3.49
CA VAL A 29 -20.03 12.47 -2.15
C VAL A 29 -20.78 11.23 -1.65
N LYS A 30 -21.09 10.28 -2.52
CA LYS A 30 -21.81 9.05 -2.15
C LYS A 30 -21.39 7.90 -3.04
N GLY A 31 -21.28 6.70 -2.48
CA GLY A 31 -21.07 5.47 -3.22
C GLY A 31 -22.01 4.36 -2.75
N LYS A 32 -22.41 3.46 -3.65
CA LYS A 32 -23.15 2.22 -3.33
C LYS A 32 -22.88 1.15 -4.38
N GLY A 33 -22.31 0.02 -3.98
CA GLY A 33 -21.87 -1.01 -4.94
C GLY A 33 -20.84 -0.42 -5.90
N SER A 34 -21.02 -0.62 -7.20
CA SER A 34 -20.17 -0.03 -8.25
C SER A 34 -20.70 1.30 -8.79
N ARG A 35 -21.49 2.05 -8.02
CA ARG A 35 -22.00 3.38 -8.40
C ARG A 35 -21.51 4.46 -7.45
N VAL A 36 -21.16 5.63 -8.01
CA VAL A 36 -20.70 6.82 -7.30
C VAL A 36 -21.50 8.05 -7.77
N TRP A 37 -21.82 8.96 -6.86
CA TRP A 37 -22.48 10.24 -7.16
C TRP A 37 -21.62 11.41 -6.71
N ASP A 38 -21.56 12.46 -7.50
CA ASP A 38 -20.86 13.71 -7.18
C ASP A 38 -21.74 14.75 -6.45
N GLN A 39 -21.14 15.88 -6.06
CA GLN A 39 -21.83 16.98 -5.38
C GLN A 39 -23.03 17.55 -6.18
N GLN A 40 -23.03 17.40 -7.50
CA GLN A 40 -24.11 17.85 -8.39
C GLN A 40 -25.16 16.75 -8.63
N GLY A 41 -24.98 15.56 -8.03
CA GLY A 41 -25.87 14.42 -8.16
C GLY A 41 -25.68 13.61 -9.43
N LYS A 42 -24.64 13.89 -10.23
CA LYS A 42 -24.34 13.09 -11.42
C LYS A 42 -23.80 11.73 -10.99
N GLU A 43 -24.33 10.68 -11.62
CA GLU A 43 -24.00 9.29 -11.34
C GLU A 43 -22.89 8.79 -12.27
N TYR A 44 -22.01 7.96 -11.73
CA TYR A 44 -20.94 7.27 -12.42
C TYR A 44 -20.98 5.78 -12.08
N ILE A 45 -20.67 4.92 -13.07
CA ILE A 45 -20.29 3.53 -12.82
C ILE A 45 -18.78 3.52 -12.52
N ASP A 46 -18.41 3.00 -11.35
CA ASP A 46 -17.03 2.98 -10.88
C ASP A 46 -16.31 1.71 -11.36
N PHE A 47 -15.53 1.87 -12.44
CA PHE A 47 -14.55 0.88 -12.91
C PHE A 47 -13.13 1.16 -12.42
N ALA A 48 -12.90 2.25 -11.66
CA ALA A 48 -11.61 2.52 -11.04
C ALA A 48 -11.44 1.71 -9.74
N GLY A 49 -12.52 1.49 -9.00
CA GLY A 49 -12.54 0.65 -7.79
C GLY A 49 -11.57 1.13 -6.72
N GLY A 50 -11.33 2.44 -6.63
CA GLY A 50 -10.33 3.01 -5.73
C GLY A 50 -8.89 2.54 -6.02
N ILE A 51 -8.56 2.24 -7.27
CA ILE A 51 -7.31 1.56 -7.67
C ILE A 51 -7.28 0.14 -7.06
N ALA A 52 -8.29 -0.65 -7.42
CA ALA A 52 -8.50 -2.02 -6.96
C ALA A 52 -8.63 -2.21 -5.43
N VAL A 53 -8.98 -1.17 -4.68
CA VAL A 53 -9.18 -1.20 -3.22
C VAL A 53 -10.60 -1.64 -2.85
N THR A 54 -11.63 -1.11 -3.50
CA THR A 54 -13.04 -1.36 -3.13
C THR A 54 -13.57 -2.65 -3.76
N ALA A 55 -12.92 -3.79 -3.46
CA ALA A 55 -13.25 -5.10 -4.04
C ALA A 55 -14.70 -5.57 -3.83
N LEU A 56 -15.38 -5.07 -2.81
CA LEU A 56 -16.80 -5.35 -2.50
C LEU A 56 -17.73 -4.17 -2.83
N GLY A 57 -17.23 -3.17 -3.56
CA GLY A 57 -17.92 -1.93 -3.86
C GLY A 57 -17.99 -0.95 -2.69
N HIS A 58 -18.59 0.22 -2.95
CA HIS A 58 -18.77 1.28 -1.96
C HIS A 58 -19.89 0.95 -0.98
N CYS A 59 -19.66 1.26 0.31
CA CYS A 59 -20.63 1.12 1.39
C CYS A 59 -21.28 -0.29 1.47
N HIS A 60 -20.49 -1.35 1.27
CA HIS A 60 -20.97 -2.72 1.38
C HIS A 60 -21.56 -2.98 2.78
N PRO A 61 -22.82 -3.44 2.91
CA PRO A 61 -23.54 -3.45 4.19
C PRO A 61 -22.84 -4.29 5.27
N ALA A 62 -22.25 -5.43 4.90
CA ALA A 62 -21.52 -6.25 5.86
C ALA A 62 -20.23 -5.58 6.39
N LEU A 63 -19.55 -4.76 5.57
CA LEU A 63 -18.35 -4.04 6.00
C LEU A 63 -18.71 -2.85 6.89
N VAL A 64 -19.79 -2.14 6.54
CA VAL A 64 -20.31 -1.03 7.35
C VAL A 64 -20.74 -1.54 8.73
N GLU A 65 -21.42 -2.68 8.80
CA GLU A 65 -21.84 -3.29 10.07
C GLU A 65 -20.64 -3.75 10.92
N ALA A 66 -19.64 -4.41 10.30
CA ALA A 66 -18.43 -4.82 11.01
C ALA A 66 -17.65 -3.60 11.57
N LEU A 67 -17.59 -2.50 10.80
CA LEU A 67 -16.98 -1.26 11.26
C LEU A 67 -17.73 -0.65 12.44
N LYS A 68 -19.07 -0.55 12.36
CA LYS A 68 -19.89 0.03 13.43
C LYS A 68 -19.79 -0.76 14.73
N SER A 69 -20.02 -2.06 14.66
CA SER A 69 -19.99 -2.93 15.84
C SER A 69 -18.63 -2.92 16.56
N GLN A 70 -17.52 -3.03 15.81
CA GLN A 70 -16.18 -2.91 16.41
C GLN A 70 -15.88 -1.48 16.86
N GLY A 71 -16.37 -0.47 16.14
CA GLY A 71 -16.23 0.94 16.48
C GLY A 71 -16.98 1.34 17.76
N GLU A 72 -18.05 0.63 18.12
CA GLU A 72 -18.74 0.81 19.40
C GLU A 72 -18.09 0.02 20.53
N THR A 73 -17.08 -0.81 20.21
CA THR A 73 -16.41 -1.71 21.17
C THR A 73 -14.97 -1.26 21.49
N LEU A 74 -14.07 -1.26 20.50
CA LEU A 74 -12.64 -0.95 20.70
C LEU A 74 -11.94 -0.64 19.37
N TRP A 75 -11.21 0.48 19.29
CA TRP A 75 -10.53 0.92 18.06
C TRP A 75 -9.03 0.58 18.05
N HIS A 76 -8.28 0.99 19.08
CA HIS A 76 -6.82 0.91 19.07
C HIS A 76 -6.24 0.85 20.48
N THR A 77 -5.28 -0.04 20.70
CA THR A 77 -4.59 -0.27 21.98
C THR A 77 -3.07 -0.35 21.84
N SER A 78 -2.50 0.03 20.69
CA SER A 78 -1.13 -0.30 20.27
C SER A 78 -0.86 -1.81 20.21
N ASN A 79 0.38 -2.19 19.87
CA ASN A 79 0.85 -3.58 19.88
C ASN A 79 1.41 -4.05 21.23
N VAL A 80 1.32 -3.22 22.30
CA VAL A 80 1.58 -3.70 23.67
C VAL A 80 0.56 -4.77 24.08
N PHE A 81 -0.66 -4.69 23.54
CA PHE A 81 -1.72 -5.66 23.71
C PHE A 81 -2.12 -6.24 22.36
N THR A 82 -2.49 -7.52 22.35
CA THR A 82 -3.20 -8.11 21.20
C THR A 82 -4.71 -7.89 21.33
N ASN A 83 -5.47 -8.22 20.28
CA ASN A 83 -6.93 -8.18 20.29
C ASN A 83 -7.53 -9.32 19.43
N GLU A 84 -8.75 -9.74 19.76
CA GLU A 84 -9.40 -10.85 19.09
C GLU A 84 -9.58 -10.64 17.56
N PRO A 85 -9.97 -9.45 17.05
CA PRO A 85 -10.05 -9.22 15.61
C PRO A 85 -8.75 -9.51 14.87
N ALA A 86 -7.61 -8.99 15.36
CA ALA A 86 -6.30 -9.23 14.75
C ALA A 86 -5.92 -10.72 14.77
N LEU A 87 -6.18 -11.42 15.88
CA LEU A 87 -5.91 -12.85 16.00
C LEU A 87 -6.77 -13.69 15.04
N ARG A 88 -8.07 -13.38 14.93
CA ARG A 88 -8.98 -14.06 13.99
C ARG A 88 -8.58 -13.82 12.54
N LEU A 89 -8.19 -12.60 12.17
CA LEU A 89 -7.71 -12.28 10.83
C LEU A 89 -6.40 -13.01 10.52
N GLY A 90 -5.45 -12.99 11.45
CA GLY A 90 -4.18 -13.72 11.32
C GLY A 90 -4.40 -15.21 11.12
N ARG A 91 -5.32 -15.83 11.88
CA ARG A 91 -5.71 -17.23 11.71
C ARG A 91 -6.28 -17.51 10.32
N LYS A 92 -7.25 -16.70 9.87
CA LYS A 92 -7.85 -16.87 8.53
C LYS A 92 -6.83 -16.79 7.40
N LEU A 93 -5.86 -15.88 7.50
CA LEU A 93 -4.79 -15.73 6.51
C LEU A 93 -3.85 -16.94 6.51
N ILE A 94 -3.46 -17.42 7.68
CA ILE A 94 -2.61 -18.62 7.83
C ILE A 94 -3.32 -19.84 7.25
N ASP A 95 -4.58 -20.07 7.62
CA ASP A 95 -5.33 -21.27 7.19
C ASP A 95 -5.60 -21.28 5.67
N ALA A 96 -5.60 -20.12 5.02
CA ALA A 96 -5.90 -19.98 3.59
C ALA A 96 -4.66 -19.87 2.68
N THR A 97 -3.45 -19.80 3.24
CA THR A 97 -2.22 -19.51 2.47
C THR A 97 -1.04 -20.37 2.95
N PHE A 98 0.16 -20.12 2.40
CA PHE A 98 1.40 -20.75 2.86
C PHE A 98 1.93 -20.17 4.18
N ALA A 99 1.35 -19.07 4.66
CA ALA A 99 1.90 -18.30 5.76
C ALA A 99 1.77 -19.04 7.09
N GLU A 100 2.82 -19.02 7.91
CA GLU A 100 2.78 -19.52 9.29
C GLU A 100 2.63 -18.39 10.32
N ARG A 101 2.95 -17.15 9.93
CA ARG A 101 2.90 -15.93 10.76
C ARG A 101 2.49 -14.74 9.89
N VAL A 102 1.88 -13.74 10.53
CA VAL A 102 1.41 -12.50 9.89
C VAL A 102 1.83 -11.31 10.74
N LEU A 103 2.17 -10.19 10.08
CA LEU A 103 2.34 -8.88 10.71
C LEU A 103 1.42 -7.88 10.01
N PHE A 104 0.63 -7.13 10.77
CA PHE A 104 -0.30 -6.14 10.24
C PHE A 104 0.32 -4.74 10.19
N MET A 105 0.05 -4.04 9.09
CA MET A 105 0.50 -2.68 8.78
C MET A 105 -0.67 -1.89 8.18
N ASN A 106 -0.47 -0.60 7.91
CA ASN A 106 -1.55 0.31 7.52
C ASN A 106 -1.58 0.60 6.01
N SER A 107 -0.55 0.20 5.27
CA SER A 107 -0.47 0.41 3.82
C SER A 107 0.36 -0.65 3.11
N GLY A 108 0.20 -0.76 1.79
CA GLY A 108 1.07 -1.59 0.95
C GLY A 108 2.55 -1.17 1.04
N THR A 109 2.83 0.13 1.20
CA THR A 109 4.19 0.65 1.41
C THR A 109 4.82 0.06 2.69
N GLU A 110 4.10 0.09 3.81
CA GLU A 110 4.61 -0.44 5.09
C GLU A 110 4.74 -1.97 5.09
N ALA A 111 3.82 -2.67 4.40
CA ALA A 111 3.93 -4.11 4.19
C ALA A 111 5.21 -4.47 3.40
N ASN A 112 5.51 -3.73 2.33
CA ASN A 112 6.72 -3.92 1.53
C ASN A 112 7.99 -3.54 2.31
N GLU A 113 8.02 -2.41 3.03
CA GLU A 113 9.12 -2.06 3.95
C GLU A 113 9.43 -3.22 4.91
N THR A 114 8.39 -3.79 5.51
CA THR A 114 8.52 -4.92 6.43
C THR A 114 9.13 -6.13 5.74
N ALA A 115 8.63 -6.50 4.56
CA ALA A 115 9.15 -7.63 3.80
C ALA A 115 10.64 -7.42 3.41
N PHE A 116 11.00 -6.23 2.95
CA PHE A 116 12.37 -5.92 2.53
C PHE A 116 13.34 -5.92 3.72
N LYS A 117 12.92 -5.35 4.85
CA LYS A 117 13.68 -5.39 6.10
C LYS A 117 13.83 -6.81 6.63
N LEU A 118 12.78 -7.62 6.58
CA LEU A 118 12.81 -9.02 7.02
C LEU A 118 13.79 -9.83 6.16
N ALA A 119 13.76 -9.67 4.83
CA ALA A 119 14.68 -10.37 3.94
C ALA A 119 16.14 -9.97 4.17
N ARG A 120 16.43 -8.66 4.27
CA ARG A 120 17.77 -8.13 4.63
C ARG A 120 18.23 -8.66 5.99
N HIS A 121 17.37 -8.62 7.00
CA HIS A 121 17.74 -9.06 8.35
C HIS A 121 17.98 -10.57 8.40
N TYR A 122 17.11 -11.37 7.78
CA TYR A 122 17.27 -12.82 7.68
C TYR A 122 18.61 -13.18 7.03
N ALA A 123 18.92 -12.58 5.88
CA ALA A 123 20.18 -12.82 5.17
C ALA A 123 21.41 -12.43 6.03
N CYS A 124 21.34 -11.29 6.70
CA CYS A 124 22.38 -10.81 7.61
C CYS A 124 22.65 -11.80 8.75
N VAL A 125 21.61 -12.25 9.46
CA VAL A 125 21.77 -13.05 10.68
C VAL A 125 21.92 -14.56 10.43
N ARG A 126 21.56 -15.06 9.25
CA ARG A 126 21.68 -16.49 8.90
C ARG A 126 22.82 -16.81 7.95
N HIS A 127 23.28 -15.83 7.16
CA HIS A 127 24.27 -16.08 6.13
C HIS A 127 25.46 -15.12 6.25
N SER A 128 25.27 -13.83 5.99
CA SER A 128 26.36 -12.86 6.00
C SER A 128 25.81 -11.44 6.01
N PRO A 129 26.43 -10.49 6.76
CA PRO A 129 26.06 -9.08 6.68
C PRO A 129 26.29 -8.47 5.28
N PHE A 130 27.04 -9.15 4.41
CA PHE A 130 27.30 -8.72 3.02
C PHE A 130 26.27 -9.25 2.01
N LYS A 131 25.33 -10.12 2.42
CA LYS A 131 24.25 -10.62 1.55
C LYS A 131 23.09 -9.64 1.55
N THR A 132 23.19 -8.57 0.75
CA THR A 132 22.30 -7.40 0.78
C THR A 132 21.57 -7.09 -0.52
N LYS A 133 21.93 -7.70 -1.66
CA LYS A 133 21.33 -7.32 -2.95
C LYS A 133 19.84 -7.67 -3.01
N ILE A 134 19.03 -6.70 -3.41
CA ILE A 134 17.62 -6.88 -3.74
C ILE A 134 17.50 -6.74 -5.26
N ILE A 135 16.94 -7.76 -5.91
CA ILE A 135 16.62 -7.69 -7.33
C ILE A 135 15.15 -7.31 -7.45
N ALA A 136 14.87 -6.31 -8.28
CA ALA A 136 13.53 -5.85 -8.60
C ALA A 136 13.41 -5.63 -10.11
N PHE A 137 12.24 -5.18 -10.58
CA PHE A 137 11.96 -5.12 -12.01
C PHE A 137 11.67 -3.71 -12.49
N HIS A 138 12.07 -3.39 -13.72
CA HIS A 138 11.65 -2.15 -14.38
C HIS A 138 10.12 -2.06 -14.43
N ASN A 139 9.60 -0.84 -14.28
CA ASN A 139 8.17 -0.50 -14.19
C ASN A 139 7.43 -0.95 -12.92
N ALA A 140 8.07 -1.68 -12.01
CA ALA A 140 7.44 -2.11 -10.76
C ALA A 140 7.03 -0.93 -9.86
N PHE A 141 5.98 -1.12 -9.05
CA PHE A 141 5.49 -0.15 -8.07
C PHE A 141 5.32 -0.83 -6.71
N HIS A 142 6.12 -0.43 -5.72
CA HIS A 142 6.10 -1.02 -4.37
C HIS A 142 5.78 -0.03 -3.25
N GLY A 143 5.52 1.24 -3.58
CA GLY A 143 5.20 2.27 -2.59
C GLY A 143 5.93 3.58 -2.86
N ARG A 144 5.84 4.47 -1.88
CA ARG A 144 6.36 5.84 -1.94
C ARG A 144 7.32 6.20 -0.79
N SER A 145 7.61 5.27 0.13
CA SER A 145 8.72 5.47 1.08
C SER A 145 10.04 5.44 0.33
N LEU A 146 11.10 6.04 0.89
CA LEU A 146 12.40 6.11 0.22
C LEU A 146 12.95 4.73 -0.18
N PHE A 147 12.76 3.71 0.67
CA PHE A 147 13.22 2.35 0.34
C PHE A 147 12.31 1.70 -0.71
N THR A 148 10.98 1.73 -0.53
CA THR A 148 10.05 1.07 -1.45
C THR A 148 10.03 1.69 -2.84
N VAL A 149 10.16 3.01 -2.95
CA VAL A 149 10.23 3.68 -4.25
C VAL A 149 11.57 3.43 -4.95
N SER A 150 12.65 3.19 -4.19
CA SER A 150 13.95 2.79 -4.73
C SER A 150 13.96 1.33 -5.19
N VAL A 151 13.24 0.43 -4.50
CA VAL A 151 13.01 -0.95 -4.97
C VAL A 151 12.07 -0.95 -6.18
N GLY A 152 11.11 -0.02 -6.25
CA GLY A 152 10.29 0.21 -7.44
C GLY A 152 11.13 0.51 -8.70
N GLY A 153 10.56 0.23 -9.87
CA GLY A 153 11.28 0.25 -11.15
C GLY A 153 11.08 1.50 -11.99
N GLN A 154 10.74 2.64 -11.38
CA GLN A 154 10.45 3.89 -12.08
C GLN A 154 11.36 5.02 -11.55
N PRO A 155 12.53 5.27 -12.18
CA PRO A 155 13.52 6.25 -11.68
C PRO A 155 12.94 7.65 -11.42
N LYS A 156 11.99 8.09 -12.25
CA LYS A 156 11.26 9.36 -12.09
C LYS A 156 10.57 9.55 -10.73
N TYR A 157 10.33 8.47 -9.97
CA TYR A 157 9.72 8.53 -8.64
C TYR A 157 10.71 8.44 -7.49
N SER A 158 11.98 8.07 -7.75
CA SER A 158 13.03 7.95 -6.72
C SER A 158 14.13 9.00 -6.86
N ASP A 159 14.21 9.69 -8.00
CA ASP A 159 15.12 10.82 -8.20
C ASP A 159 14.62 12.09 -7.47
N GLY A 160 15.56 12.92 -7.00
CA GLY A 160 15.26 14.15 -6.27
C GLY A 160 15.09 14.00 -4.75
N PHE A 161 15.22 12.79 -4.19
CA PHE A 161 15.02 12.51 -2.74
C PHE A 161 16.33 12.21 -1.97
N GLY A 162 17.49 12.59 -2.55
CA GLY A 162 18.80 12.35 -1.94
C GLY A 162 19.38 10.95 -2.22
N PRO A 163 20.43 10.54 -1.48
CA PRO A 163 21.04 9.24 -1.65
C PRO A 163 20.04 8.11 -1.38
N LYS A 164 19.84 7.25 -2.38
CA LYS A 164 18.94 6.10 -2.29
C LYS A 164 19.57 4.97 -1.48
N PRO A 165 18.79 4.12 -0.78
CA PRO A 165 19.29 2.87 -0.23
C PRO A 165 19.97 2.03 -1.31
N ALA A 166 21.22 1.64 -1.06
CA ALA A 166 22.04 0.90 -2.01
C ALA A 166 21.66 -0.58 -2.13
N ASP A 167 22.37 -1.32 -2.99
CA ASP A 167 22.21 -2.76 -3.26
C ASP A 167 20.80 -3.13 -3.74
N ILE A 168 20.28 -2.35 -4.69
CA ILE A 168 19.06 -2.64 -5.43
C ILE A 168 19.43 -2.70 -6.91
N ILE A 169 19.08 -3.82 -7.57
CA ILE A 169 19.37 -4.06 -8.98
C ILE A 169 18.04 -4.24 -9.71
N HIS A 170 17.82 -3.48 -10.77
CA HIS A 170 16.64 -3.62 -11.61
C HIS A 170 16.96 -4.42 -12.88
N VAL A 171 16.08 -5.35 -13.24
CA VAL A 171 16.13 -6.11 -14.49
C VAL A 171 14.80 -5.99 -15.25
N PRO A 172 14.74 -6.30 -16.55
CA PRO A 172 13.47 -6.32 -17.28
C PRO A 172 12.49 -7.33 -16.69
N PHE A 173 11.23 -6.91 -16.52
CA PHE A 173 10.14 -7.82 -16.14
C PHE A 173 9.97 -8.91 -17.20
N ASN A 174 9.63 -10.13 -16.78
CA ASN A 174 9.53 -11.33 -17.63
C ASN A 174 10.83 -11.76 -18.35
N ASP A 175 12.00 -11.26 -17.97
CA ASP A 175 13.29 -11.76 -18.45
C ASP A 175 14.02 -12.57 -17.36
N LEU A 176 13.85 -13.89 -17.40
CA LEU A 176 14.50 -14.80 -16.45
C LEU A 176 16.02 -14.85 -16.64
N HIS A 177 16.52 -14.64 -17.86
CA HIS A 177 17.96 -14.65 -18.12
C HIS A 177 18.64 -13.47 -17.44
N ALA A 178 18.02 -12.28 -17.50
CA ALA A 178 18.48 -11.10 -16.80
C ALA A 178 18.53 -11.30 -15.28
N VAL A 179 17.49 -11.89 -14.68
CA VAL A 179 17.49 -12.26 -13.25
C VAL A 179 18.65 -13.20 -12.93
N LYS A 180 18.82 -14.29 -13.71
CA LYS A 180 19.90 -15.27 -13.52
C LYS A 180 21.29 -14.63 -13.62
N ALA A 181 21.46 -13.61 -14.45
CA ALA A 181 22.74 -12.94 -14.66
C ALA A 181 23.18 -12.08 -13.47
N VAL A 182 22.23 -11.54 -12.69
CA VAL A 182 22.53 -10.63 -11.57
C VAL A 182 22.39 -11.27 -10.19
N MET A 183 21.72 -12.42 -10.11
CA MET A 183 21.62 -13.21 -8.87
C MET A 183 22.94 -13.86 -8.51
N ASP A 184 23.30 -13.74 -7.24
CA ASP A 184 24.47 -14.40 -6.66
C ASP A 184 24.28 -14.71 -5.16
N ASP A 185 25.32 -15.24 -4.54
CA ASP A 185 25.41 -15.54 -3.12
C ASP A 185 25.29 -14.29 -2.20
N HIS A 186 25.41 -13.08 -2.75
CA HIS A 186 25.21 -11.81 -2.04
C HIS A 186 23.77 -11.25 -2.20
N THR A 187 22.88 -11.97 -2.88
CA THR A 187 21.47 -11.56 -3.07
C THR A 187 20.58 -12.01 -1.91
N CYS A 188 19.88 -11.10 -1.23
CA CYS A 188 18.97 -11.42 -0.13
C CYS A 188 17.50 -11.58 -0.56
N ALA A 189 17.08 -10.95 -1.66
CA ALA A 189 15.70 -11.02 -2.12
C ALA A 189 15.56 -10.80 -3.62
N VAL A 190 14.49 -11.38 -4.18
CA VAL A 190 13.89 -10.99 -5.45
C VAL A 190 12.49 -10.49 -5.14
N VAL A 191 12.15 -9.29 -5.57
CA VAL A 191 10.83 -8.65 -5.36
C VAL A 191 10.19 -8.46 -6.72
N VAL A 192 9.00 -9.03 -6.91
CA VAL A 192 8.27 -9.10 -8.18
C VAL A 192 6.85 -8.60 -8.03
#